data_AF-A0A9E1NCC5-F1
#
_entry.id   AF-A0A9E1NCC5-F1
#
_cell.length_a   1.000
_cell.length_b   1.000
_cell.length_c   1.000
_cell.angle_alpha   90.00
_cell.angle_beta   90.00
_cell.angle_gamma   90.00
#
_symmetry.space_group_name_H-M   'P 1'
#
loop_
_entity.id
_entity.type
_entity.pdbx_description
1 polymer ?
#
loop_
_entity_poly.entity_id
_entity_poly.type
_entity_poly.pdbx_seq_one_letter_code
_entity_poly.pdbx_strand_id
1 'polypeptide(L)'
;MSRRSKLHHGAAICAAMIVNSVVWSSTAHAGKDDPAFINIGAGYYDIFDDDNAAELRLEYRAETKYWIFKPFAGITATSDSAAFGYAGVLTDYYFGRRIV
;
A
#
# COMPACT_ATOMS: atom_id res chain seq x y z
N MET A 1 -5.01 36.36 -17.32
CA MET A 1 -5.74 35.23 -16.70
C MET A 1 -5.26 33.94 -17.36
N SER A 2 -4.15 33.37 -16.87
CA SER A 2 -3.46 32.26 -17.54
C SER A 2 -3.76 30.95 -16.82
N ARG A 3 -4.57 30.10 -17.45
CA ARG A 3 -4.82 28.73 -17.05
C ARG A 3 -3.63 27.89 -17.51
N ARG A 4 -2.56 27.83 -16.70
CA ARG A 4 -1.44 26.92 -16.95
C ARG A 4 -1.80 25.53 -16.43
N SER A 5 -2.19 24.68 -17.37
CA SER A 5 -2.17 23.23 -17.25
C SER A 5 -0.76 22.78 -16.88
N LYS A 6 -0.53 22.46 -15.61
CA LYS A 6 0.66 21.74 -15.20
C LYS A 6 0.40 20.25 -15.41
N LEU A 7 0.53 19.83 -16.68
CA LEU A 7 0.92 18.46 -17.00
C LEU A 7 2.32 18.27 -16.41
N HIS A 8 2.46 17.48 -15.36
CA HIS A 8 3.74 16.86 -15.02
C HIS A 8 3.56 15.34 -15.12
N HIS A 9 3.67 14.87 -16.37
CA HIS A 9 4.08 13.50 -16.64
C HIS A 9 5.59 13.45 -16.42
N GLY A 10 6.03 12.71 -15.41
CA GLY A 10 7.44 12.44 -15.20
C GLY A 10 7.53 11.56 -13.97
N ALA A 11 7.97 10.33 -14.16
CA ALA A 11 8.19 9.34 -13.13
C ALA A 11 9.03 9.93 -11.99
N ALA A 12 8.38 10.50 -10.99
CA ALA A 12 9.02 10.92 -9.77
C ALA A 12 9.25 9.63 -8.97
N ILE A 13 10.51 9.19 -8.95
CA ILE A 13 10.99 8.26 -7.94
C ILE A 13 10.96 9.07 -6.62
N CYS A 14 9.77 9.27 -6.07
CA CYS A 14 9.55 9.94 -4.80
C CYS A 14 10.02 8.99 -3.70
N ALA A 15 10.84 9.50 -2.79
CA ALA A 15 11.31 8.75 -1.64
C ALA A 15 10.12 8.52 -0.69
N ALA A 16 9.39 7.44 -0.94
CA ALA A 16 8.21 7.05 -0.18
C ALA A 16 8.58 6.63 1.25
N MET A 17 8.34 7.49 2.24
CA MET A 17 8.20 7.02 3.62
C MET A 17 6.82 6.40 3.80
N ILE A 18 6.74 5.11 3.48
CA ILE A 18 5.57 4.27 3.78
C ILE A 18 5.54 4.05 5.29
N VAL A 19 4.85 4.92 6.02
CA VAL A 19 4.39 4.56 7.36
C VAL A 19 3.36 3.42 7.16
N ASN A 20 3.67 2.22 7.65
CA ASN A 20 2.74 1.10 7.65
C ASN A 20 2.03 1.11 9.00
N SER A 21 1.03 1.98 9.16
CA SER A 21 0.30 2.10 10.42
C SER A 21 -0.98 1.25 10.39
N VAL A 22 -0.99 0.30 11.33
CA VAL A 22 -2.10 -0.55 11.79
C VAL A 22 -2.59 -1.57 10.76
N VAL A 23 -1.81 -2.65 10.62
CA VAL A 23 -2.40 -3.92 10.20
C VAL A 23 -3.29 -4.37 11.35
N TRP A 24 -4.62 -4.37 11.16
CA TRP A 24 -5.51 -5.17 11.98
C TRP A 24 -5.27 -6.63 11.59
N SER A 25 -4.10 -7.18 11.97
CA SER A 25 -3.79 -8.58 11.76
C SER A 25 -4.71 -9.37 12.67
N SER A 26 -5.83 -9.85 12.13
CA SER A 26 -6.51 -11.02 12.65
C SER A 26 -5.49 -12.15 12.64
N THR A 27 -4.84 -12.40 13.79
CA THR A 27 -3.87 -13.48 14.07
C THR A 27 -3.40 -14.20 12.80
N ALA A 28 -2.40 -13.63 12.11
CA ALA A 28 -1.83 -14.24 10.93
C ALA A 28 -1.33 -15.65 11.30
N HIS A 29 -2.10 -16.67 10.91
CA HIS A 29 -1.73 -18.05 11.16
C HIS A 29 -0.77 -18.44 10.05
N ALA A 30 0.49 -18.67 10.41
CA ALA A 30 1.45 -19.35 9.55
C ALA A 30 0.94 -20.78 9.27
N GLY A 31 0.14 -20.93 8.23
CA GLY A 31 -0.58 -22.17 7.91
C GLY A 31 -0.91 -22.26 6.43
N LYS A 32 -1.40 -23.43 6.02
CA LYS A 32 -1.82 -23.70 4.63
C LYS A 32 -3.02 -22.84 4.19
N ASP A 33 -3.73 -22.26 5.17
CA ASP A 33 -5.03 -21.61 5.03
C ASP A 33 -4.99 -20.22 5.69
N ASP A 34 -4.02 -19.37 5.31
CA ASP A 34 -3.99 -17.97 5.75
C ASP A 34 -5.16 -17.21 5.10
N PRO A 35 -6.10 -16.64 5.89
CA PRO A 35 -7.35 -16.10 5.38
C PRO A 35 -7.13 -14.90 4.46
N ALA A 36 -8.16 -14.53 3.69
CA ALA A 36 -8.16 -13.27 2.98
C ALA A 36 -8.29 -12.11 3.97
N PHE A 37 -7.58 -11.01 3.73
CA PHE A 37 -7.58 -9.86 4.63
C PHE A 37 -7.72 -8.54 3.87
N ILE A 38 -8.35 -7.59 4.57
CA ILE A 38 -8.39 -6.19 4.15
C ILE A 38 -7.30 -5.46 4.93
N ASN A 39 -6.37 -4.86 4.21
CA ASN A 39 -5.35 -3.99 4.76
C ASN A 39 -5.76 -2.54 4.54
N ILE A 40 -5.66 -1.72 5.58
CA ILE A 40 -5.85 -0.27 5.51
C ILE A 40 -4.54 0.35 5.95
N GLY A 41 -4.03 1.29 5.17
CA GLY A 41 -2.83 2.03 5.53
C GLY A 41 -2.99 3.50 5.27
N ALA A 42 -2.13 4.28 5.92
CA ALA A 42 -1.98 5.70 5.67
C ALA A 42 -0.49 6.01 5.58
N GLY A 43 -0.10 6.98 4.76
CA GLY A 43 1.28 7.37 4.55
C GLY A 43 1.41 8.88 4.37
N TYR A 44 2.65 9.33 4.30
CA TYR A 44 2.95 10.72 3.98
C TYR A 44 4.25 10.78 3.17
N TYR A 45 4.20 11.46 2.04
CA TYR A 45 5.29 11.57 1.07
C TYR A 45 6.02 12.91 1.23
N ASP A 46 7.30 12.91 0.82
CA ASP A 46 8.13 14.10 0.63
C ASP A 46 8.12 15.09 1.82
N ILE A 47 8.22 14.55 3.05
CA ILE A 47 8.17 15.33 4.31
C ILE A 47 9.27 16.40 4.47
N PHE A 48 10.30 16.38 3.62
CA PHE A 48 11.45 17.29 3.68
C PHE A 48 11.39 18.39 2.61
N ASP A 49 10.34 18.42 1.80
CA ASP A 49 10.12 19.44 0.77
C ASP A 49 8.70 20.03 0.90
N ASP A 50 8.43 21.12 0.19
CA ASP A 50 7.15 21.84 0.22
C ASP A 50 6.02 21.13 -0.57
N ASP A 51 6.35 20.08 -1.34
CA ASP A 51 5.42 19.25 -2.12
C ASP A 51 5.02 17.99 -1.34
N ASN A 52 4.53 18.17 -0.12
CA ASN A 52 4.20 17.07 0.77
C ASN A 52 2.75 16.57 0.60
N ALA A 53 2.55 15.24 0.64
CA ALA A 53 1.25 14.65 0.38
C ALA A 53 0.90 13.51 1.32
N ALA A 54 -0.32 13.50 1.86
CA ALA A 54 -0.85 12.38 2.62
C ALA A 54 -1.37 11.28 1.69
N GLU A 55 -1.24 10.02 2.10
CA GLU A 55 -1.76 8.84 1.40
C GLU A 55 -2.73 8.09 2.29
N LEU A 56 -3.82 7.58 1.70
CA LEU A 56 -4.63 6.50 2.25
C LEU A 56 -4.67 5.34 1.26
N ARG A 57 -4.48 4.13 1.76
CA ARG A 57 -4.47 2.90 0.97
C ARG A 57 -5.42 1.86 1.54
N LEU A 58 -6.08 1.12 0.65
CA LEU A 58 -6.95 -0.01 0.96
C LEU A 58 -6.56 -1.17 0.06
N GLU A 59 -6.19 -2.31 0.63
CA GLU A 59 -5.78 -3.50 -0.11
C GLU A 59 -6.63 -4.72 0.28
N TYR A 60 -7.08 -5.47 -0.71
CA TYR A 60 -7.55 -6.83 -0.56
C TYR A 60 -6.40 -7.80 -0.83
N ARG A 61 -6.11 -8.67 0.13
CA ARG A 61 -5.08 -9.68 0.03
C ARG A 61 -5.75 -11.05 0.00
N ALA A 62 -5.55 -11.81 -1.07
CA ALA A 62 -6.26 -13.06 -1.29
C ALA A 62 -5.79 -14.16 -0.32
N GLU A 63 -6.69 -15.08 0.05
CA GLU A 63 -6.33 -16.30 0.78
C GLU A 63 -5.48 -17.25 -0.08
N THR A 64 -5.69 -17.21 -1.39
CA THR A 64 -5.06 -18.12 -2.33
C THR A 64 -3.55 -17.88 -2.39
N LYS A 65 -2.79 -18.93 -2.11
CA LYS A 65 -1.33 -18.91 -2.16
C LYS A 65 -0.82 -19.81 -3.28
N TYR A 66 -0.07 -19.21 -4.21
CA TYR A 66 0.65 -19.90 -5.27
C TYR A 66 2.12 -20.03 -4.86
N TRP A 67 2.50 -21.19 -4.33
CA TRP A 67 3.83 -21.45 -3.78
C TRP A 67 4.21 -20.50 -2.63
N ILE A 68 4.94 -19.42 -2.90
CA ILE A 68 5.31 -18.37 -1.93
C ILE A 68 4.63 -17.03 -2.21
N PHE A 69 3.84 -16.93 -3.28
CA PHE A 69 3.22 -15.70 -3.75
C PHE A 69 1.72 -15.69 -3.43
N LYS A 70 1.23 -14.59 -2.88
CA LYS A 70 -0.20 -14.32 -2.67
C LYS A 70 -0.62 -13.12 -3.53
N PRO A 71 -1.64 -13.27 -4.40
CA PRO A 71 -2.17 -12.12 -5.13
C PRO A 71 -2.80 -11.10 -4.19
N PHE A 72 -2.67 -9.83 -4.54
CA PHE A 72 -3.39 -8.74 -3.88
C PHE A 72 -3.80 -7.69 -4.90
N ALA A 73 -4.81 -6.90 -4.54
CA ALA A 73 -5.22 -5.73 -5.28
C ALA A 73 -5.61 -4.63 -4.30
N GLY A 74 -5.38 -3.38 -4.67
CA GLY A 74 -5.64 -2.24 -3.81
C GLY A 74 -5.89 -0.96 -4.57
N ILE A 75 -6.26 0.04 -3.81
CA ILE A 75 -6.42 1.42 -4.26
C ILE A 75 -5.69 2.34 -3.30
N THR A 76 -5.16 3.42 -3.84
CA THR A 76 -4.56 4.52 -3.09
C THR A 76 -5.27 5.81 -3.48
N ALA A 77 -5.44 6.69 -2.51
CA ALA A 77 -5.81 8.08 -2.70
C ALA A 77 -4.82 8.98 -1.96
N THR A 78 -4.54 10.15 -2.54
CA THR A 78 -3.59 11.13 -1.99
C THR A 78 -4.25 12.49 -1.77
N SER A 79 -3.68 13.32 -0.90
CA SER A 79 -4.16 14.69 -0.67
C SER A 79 -4.08 15.59 -1.90
N ASP A 80 -3.24 15.24 -2.87
CA ASP A 80 -3.05 15.99 -4.13
C ASP A 80 -4.10 15.64 -5.19
N SER A 81 -5.20 15.04 -4.76
CA SER A 81 -6.31 14.61 -5.63
C SER A 81 -5.91 13.54 -6.66
N ALA A 82 -4.81 12.81 -6.43
CA ALA A 82 -4.48 11.63 -7.22
C ALA A 82 -5.03 10.36 -6.56
N ALA A 83 -5.66 9.51 -7.35
CA ALA A 83 -6.12 8.19 -6.94
C ALA A 83 -5.85 7.15 -8.04
N PHE A 84 -5.38 5.97 -7.65
CA PHE A 84 -5.06 4.90 -8.60
C PHE A 84 -5.26 3.52 -7.96
N GLY A 85 -5.54 2.54 -8.81
CA GLY A 85 -5.58 1.13 -8.43
C GLY A 85 -4.26 0.43 -8.75
N TYR A 86 -3.94 -0.60 -7.99
CA TYR A 86 -2.78 -1.45 -8.19
C TYR A 86 -3.11 -2.91 -7.85
N ALA A 87 -2.35 -3.83 -8.42
CA ALA A 87 -2.44 -5.25 -8.11
C ALA A 87 -1.06 -5.88 -8.27
N GLY A 88 -0.84 -6.99 -7.59
CA GLY A 88 0.45 -7.66 -7.63
C GLY A 88 0.45 -8.96 -6.85
N VAL A 89 1.65 -9.42 -6.52
CA VAL A 89 1.89 -10.55 -5.64
C VAL A 89 2.76 -10.13 -4.46
N LEU A 90 2.51 -10.72 -3.30
CA LEU A 90 3.27 -10.52 -2.07
C LEU A 90 3.75 -11.86 -1.52
N THR A 91 4.70 -11.80 -0.58
CA THR A 91 5.16 -12.94 0.20
C THR A 91 5.14 -12.56 1.67
N ASP A 92 4.44 -13.33 2.48
CA ASP A 92 4.40 -13.13 3.93
C ASP A 92 5.59 -13.83 4.60
N TYR A 93 6.32 -13.09 5.44
CA TYR A 93 7.48 -13.59 6.17
C TYR A 93 7.19 -13.59 7.68
N TYR A 94 6.86 -14.75 8.22
CA TYR A 94 6.49 -14.91 9.62
C TYR A 94 7.73 -14.97 10.52
N PHE A 95 7.96 -13.92 11.32
CA PHE A 95 8.99 -13.87 12.37
C PHE A 95 8.39 -14.32 13.71
N GLY A 96 8.29 -15.64 13.89
CA GLY A 96 7.65 -16.23 15.06
C GLY A 96 6.13 -16.25 14.95
N ARG A 97 5.43 -16.17 16.08
CA ARG A 97 3.99 -16.49 16.17
C ARG A 97 3.05 -15.29 16.08
N ARG A 98 3.61 -14.07 16.02
CA ARG A 98 2.88 -12.80 16.13
C ARG A 98 3.40 -11.67 15.22
N ILE A 99 4.51 -11.88 14.53
CA ILE A 99 5.12 -10.89 13.64
C ILE A 99 5.14 -11.49 12.25
N VAL A 100 4.57 -10.78 11.28
CA VAL A 100 4.36 -11.19 9.89
C VAL A 100 4.59 -10.01 8.98
#